data_AF-A0A850RQC5-F1
#
_entry.id   AF-A0A850RQC5-F1
#
_cell.length_a   1.000
_cell.length_b   1.000
_cell.length_c   1.000
_cell.angle_alpha   90.00
_cell.angle_beta   90.00
_cell.angle_gamma   90.00
#
_symmetry.space_group_name_H-M   'P 1'
#
loop_
_entity.id
_entity.type
_entity.pdbx_description
1 polymer ?
#
loop_
_entity_poly.entity_id
_entity_poly.type
_entity_poly.pdbx_seq_one_letter_code
_entity_poly.pdbx_strand_id
1 'polypeptide(L)' 'MRNAYTYIRAVDARGVEMLRFDLSGGAGYEDRRSMLFAELVREAGGWRFRAIGDTSESDTLVEWLKRYV' A
#
# COMPACT_ATOMS: atom_id res chain seq x y z
N MET A 1 -20.94 -9.28 15.16
CA MET A 1 -20.18 -8.28 14.39
C MET A 1 -19.28 -9.04 13.43
N ARG A 2 -19.40 -8.84 12.11
CA ARG A 2 -18.48 -9.46 11.13
C ARG A 2 -17.24 -8.58 11.05
N ASN A 3 -16.08 -9.08 11.45
CA ASN A 3 -14.79 -8.46 11.16
C ASN A 3 -14.62 -8.48 9.63
N ALA A 4 -14.70 -7.32 8.97
CA ALA A 4 -14.25 -7.19 7.60
C ALA A 4 -12.71 -7.25 7.63
N TYR A 5 -12.14 -8.34 7.12
CA TYR A 5 -10.68 -8.50 6.99
C TYR A 5 -10.21 -7.81 5.71
N THR A 6 -10.25 -6.49 5.70
CA THR A 6 -9.77 -5.72 4.55
C THR A 6 -8.25 -5.65 4.64
N TYR A 7 -7.55 -6.12 3.61
CA TYR A 7 -6.09 -6.02 3.56
C TYR A 7 -5.62 -5.87 2.12
N ILE A 8 -4.40 -5.34 1.98
CA ILE A 8 -3.65 -5.34 0.73
C ILE A 8 -2.32 -6.05 0.97
N ARG A 9 -1.87 -6.84 -0.01
CA ARG A 9 -0.60 -7.57 0.09
C ARG A 9 0.12 -7.67 -1.24
N ALA A 10 1.44 -7.81 -1.17
CA ALA A 10 2.32 -8.13 -2.29
C ALA A 10 2.82 -9.57 -2.14
N VAL A 11 2.81 -10.32 -3.25
CA VAL A 11 3.23 -11.72 -3.29
C VAL A 11 4.20 -11.89 -4.47
N ASP A 12 5.32 -12.59 -4.25
CA ASP A 12 6.28 -12.88 -5.31
C ASP A 12 5.77 -13.97 -6.28
N ALA A 13 6.50 -14.20 -7.38
CA ALA A 13 6.13 -15.21 -8.38
C ALA A 13 6.10 -16.66 -7.85
N ARG A 14 6.65 -16.92 -6.66
CA ARG A 14 6.63 -18.23 -5.99
C ARG A 14 5.48 -18.35 -4.98
N GLY A 15 4.65 -17.33 -4.85
CA GLY A 15 3.56 -17.32 -3.88
C GLY A 15 3.97 -16.86 -2.48
N VAL A 16 5.19 -16.34 -2.29
CA VAL A 16 5.66 -15.86 -0.99
C VAL A 16 5.13 -14.45 -0.74
N GLU A 17 4.40 -14.27 0.35
CA GLU A 17 3.94 -12.94 0.78
C GLU A 17 5.14 -12.08 1.19
N MET A 18 5.35 -10.98 0.47
CA MET A 18 6.47 -10.06 0.68
C MET A 18 6.10 -8.92 1.65
N LEU A 19 4.82 -8.53 1.66
CA LEU A 19 4.29 -7.45 2.48
C LEU A 19 2.78 -7.59 2.59
N ARG A 20 2.22 -7.20 3.74
CA ARG A 20 0.78 -7.04 3.96
C ARG A 20 0.51 -5.84 4.85
N PHE A 21 -0.46 -5.02 4.48
CA PHE A 21 -1.12 -4.08 5.39
C PHE A 21 -2.52 -4.57 5.69
N ASP A 22 -2.85 -4.68 6.97
CA ASP A 22 -4.22 -4.89 7.42
C ASP A 22 -4.90 -3.52 7.53
N LEU A 23 -6.00 -3.35 6.79
CA LEU A 23 -6.75 -2.09 6.68
C LEU A 23 -8.02 -2.12 7.54
N SER A 24 -8.21 -3.18 8.33
CA SER A 24 -9.41 -3.40 9.11
C SER A 24 -9.44 -2.47 10.34
N GLY A 25 -10.02 -1.28 10.19
CA GLY A 25 -10.60 -0.48 11.29
C GLY A 25 -9.65 0.00 12.41
N GLY A 26 -8.33 0.04 12.19
CA GLY A 26 -7.39 0.66 13.12
C GLY A 26 -7.40 2.20 13.01
N ALA A 27 -7.07 2.90 14.10
CA ALA A 27 -7.03 4.38 14.16
C ALA A 27 -6.17 5.05 13.06
N GLY A 28 -5.23 4.31 12.45
CA GLY A 28 -4.41 4.80 11.34
C GLY A 28 -5.12 4.88 9.97
N TYR A 29 -6.28 4.24 9.82
CA TYR A 29 -7.06 4.19 8.57
C TYR A 29 -8.43 4.83 8.67
N GLU A 30 -8.80 5.32 9.85
CA GLU A 30 -10.02 6.09 10.05
C GLU A 30 -9.99 7.37 9.18
N ASP A 31 -11.11 7.64 8.51
CA ASP A 31 -11.28 8.73 7.53
C ASP A 31 -10.29 8.76 6.36
N ARG A 32 -9.48 7.71 6.17
CA ARG A 32 -8.59 7.57 5.02
C ARG A 32 -9.32 6.92 3.84
N ARG A 33 -9.15 7.49 2.66
CA ARG A 33 -9.84 7.07 1.42
C ARG A 33 -8.90 6.51 0.36
N SER A 34 -7.58 6.74 0.49
CA SER A 34 -6.57 6.16 -0.40
C SER A 34 -5.24 5.90 0.31
N MET A 35 -4.39 5.06 -0.30
CA MET A 35 -3.06 4.68 0.22
C MET A 35 -2.03 4.56 -0.90
N LEU A 36 -0.82 5.07 -0.66
CA LEU A 36 0.39 4.70 -1.41
C LEU A 36 1.04 3.47 -0.75
N PHE A 37 0.78 2.31 -1.33
CA PHE A 37 1.13 1.02 -0.75
C PHE A 37 2.64 0.77 -0.67
N ALA A 38 3.32 0.80 -1.82
CA ALA A 38 4.72 0.44 -1.96
C ALA A 38 5.28 0.99 -3.28
N GLU A 39 6.60 0.95 -3.42
CA GLU A 39 7.29 1.23 -4.66
C GLU A 39 8.20 0.06 -5.07
N LEU A 40 8.49 0.01 -6.37
CA LEU A 40 9.48 -0.88 -6.94
C LEU A 40 10.62 -0.04 -7.52
N VAL A 41 11.82 -0.18 -6.95
CA VAL A 41 13.00 0.58 -7.33
C VAL A 41 13.91 -0.29 -8.18
N ARG A 42 14.30 0.20 -9.36
CA ARG A 42 15.29 -0.48 -10.20
C ARG A 42 16.67 -0.31 -9.57
N GLU A 43 17.37 -1.42 -9.38
CA GLU A 43 18.75 -1.46 -8.89
C GLU A 43 19.62 -2.25 -9.88
N ALA A 44 20.95 -2.18 -9.70
CA ALA A 44 21.91 -2.80 -10.62
C ALA A 44 21.67 -4.32 -10.81
N GLY A 45 21.22 -5.01 -9.76
CA GLY A 45 20.97 -6.46 -9.76
C GLY A 45 19.52 -6.88 -9.93
N GLY A 46 18.58 -5.94 -10.15
CA GLY A 46 17.16 -6.29 -10.26
C GLY A 46 16.24 -5.21 -9.73
N TRP A 47 15.19 -5.63 -9.03
CA TRP A 47 14.18 -4.74 -8.47
C TRP A 47 14.14 -4.90 -6.96
N ARG A 48 14.17 -3.79 -6.22
CA ARG A 48 13.91 -3.75 -4.79
C ARG A 48 12.48 -3.29 -4.55
N PHE A 49 11.72 -4.08 -3.80
CA PHE A 49 10.41 -3.70 -3.32
C PHE A 49 10.54 -2.96 -1.99
N ARG A 50 9.93 -1.78 -1.86
CA ARG A 50 9.92 -0.98 -0.61
C ARG A 50 8.49 -0.66 -0.20
N ALA A 51 8.12 -1.08 1.01
CA ALA A 51 6.87 -0.69 1.64
C ALA A 51 6.81 0.82 1.89
N ILE A 52 5.67 1.46 1.64
CA ILE A 52 5.45 2.88 1.95
C ILE A 52 4.33 2.99 3.00
N GLY A 53 3.08 2.65 2.63
CA GLY A 53 1.94 2.62 3.55
C GLY A 53 1.36 3.99 3.91
N ASP A 54 1.73 5.06 3.20
CA ASP A 54 1.17 6.40 3.41
C ASP A 54 -0.31 6.40 3.06
N THR A 55 -1.13 7.08 3.87
CA THR A 55 -2.57 7.20 3.64
C THR A 55 -2.97 8.65 3.37
N SER A 56 -4.10 8.84 2.70
CA SER A 56 -4.70 10.16 2.50
C SER A 56 -6.19 10.14 2.82
N GLU A 57 -6.71 11.28 3.27
CA GLU A 57 -8.13 11.56 3.36
C GLU A 57 -8.77 11.74 1.97
N SER A 58 -8.02 12.08 0.93
CA SER A 58 -8.58 12.15 -0.41
C SER A 58 -8.75 10.77 -1.04
N ASP A 59 -9.79 10.62 -1.84
CA ASP A 59 -9.99 9.49 -2.74
C ASP A 59 -9.40 9.72 -4.14
N THR A 60 -8.85 10.92 -4.40
CA THR A 60 -8.31 11.26 -5.72
C THR A 60 -6.92 10.70 -5.95
N LEU A 61 -6.75 9.96 -7.05
CA LEU A 61 -5.44 9.50 -7.50
C LEU A 61 -4.49 10.67 -7.81
N VAL A 62 -5.04 11.82 -8.22
CA VAL A 62 -4.25 13.00 -8.61
C VAL A 62 -3.38 13.52 -7.46
N GLU A 63 -3.82 13.40 -6.21
CA GLU A 63 -3.03 13.82 -5.05
C GLU A 63 -1.71 13.06 -4.97
N TRP A 64 -1.75 11.75 -5.22
CA TRP A 64 -0.55 10.91 -5.24
C TRP A 64 0.34 11.21 -6.44
N LEU A 65 -0.25 11.39 -7.63
CA LEU A 65 0.50 11.64 -8.86
C LEU A 65 1.37 12.91 -8.78
N LYS A 66 0.89 13.96 -8.10
CA LYS A 66 1.65 15.21 -7.88
C LYS A 66 3.02 15.01 -7.20
N ARG A 67 3.25 13.88 -6.52
CA ARG A 67 4.56 13.57 -5.91
C ARG A 67 5.60 13.07 -6.93
N TYR A 68 5.18 12.77 -8.16
CA TYR A 68 6.00 12.07 -9.17
C TYR A 68 6.05 12.77 -10.53
N VAL A 69 5.42 13.95 -10.67
CA VAL A 69 5.49 14.81 -11.86
C VAL A 69 6.20 16.12 -11.56
#